data_AF-A0A965L0F8-F1
#
_entry.id   AF-A0A965L0F8-F1
#
_cell.length_a   1.000
_cell.length_b   1.000
_cell.length_c   1.000
_cell.angle_alpha   90.00
_cell.angle_beta   90.00
_cell.angle_gamma   90.00
#
_symmetry.space_group_name_H-M   'P 1'
#
loop_
_entity.id
_entity.type
_entity.pdbx_description
1 polymer ?
#
loop_
_entity_poly.entity_id
_entity_poly.type
_entity_poly.pdbx_seq_one_letter_code
_entity_poly.pdbx_strand_id
1 'polypeptide(L)'
;MKQGPLIAYFFDSGFLEAHDTYNAMSVASDGRLYYVLSSDKFDVAGQMFRFDPLKEEIKFLGDLNVICGEAHQKSIAQGKSHVLFYEFQNKLFFSTHVGYYQLIDGMDRLPEQAPDGFDLYPGGHILSYDLQEESFADLAMIPNGEGVVTMVMDTKRGNIFGITWPTGHFFCYQVNEKKLRLLDKISGNGEAGSPGKDFRSLCRSLLVDDDTGFCYYTTIEGDIFYMNPFDMKISLLEGAHLRLDYFGKYDPTLPGTMGYHWRQIFWYAPEHVAYGVHGNSGYLFKFDPKTQTVEIVDRITSLPSKKSGFFDQFSYGYLGFTLGADGKTIYYLTGGPIYENGKRIEGEKSIAKGAAKGLENLHLITYEIATNTYQDHGAIFYENGDRPLYANSIAVDTLGNVYTLARINREGRTVTDLIKINLLA
;
A
#
# COMPACT_ATOMS: atom_id res chain seq x y z
N MET A 1 -3.71 -27.40 19.88
CA MET A 1 -2.55 -27.91 19.11
C MET A 1 -1.73 -26.70 18.68
N LYS A 2 -0.39 -26.74 18.75
CA LYS A 2 0.42 -25.67 18.14
C LYS A 2 0.27 -25.82 16.63
N GLN A 3 -0.36 -24.85 15.97
CA GLN A 3 -0.39 -24.78 14.52
C GLN A 3 1.07 -24.62 14.04
N GLY A 4 1.50 -25.45 13.09
CA GLY A 4 2.84 -25.34 12.50
C GLY A 4 2.99 -24.04 11.71
N PRO A 5 4.21 -23.68 11.27
CA PRO A 5 4.39 -22.53 10.38
C PRO A 5 3.62 -22.71 9.06
N LEU A 6 3.18 -21.59 8.48
CA LEU A 6 2.66 -21.56 7.12
C LEU A 6 3.80 -21.61 6.12
N ILE A 7 3.60 -22.31 5.01
CA ILE A 7 4.57 -22.38 3.90
C ILE A 7 4.05 -21.53 2.74
N ALA A 8 4.93 -20.68 2.22
CA ALA A 8 4.68 -19.88 1.03
C ALA A 8 5.45 -20.42 -0.17
N TYR A 9 4.80 -20.38 -1.33
CA TYR A 9 5.36 -20.76 -2.63
C TYR A 9 5.62 -19.51 -3.44
N PHE A 10 6.82 -19.36 -4.01
CA PHE A 10 7.15 -18.21 -4.86
C PHE A 10 7.07 -18.57 -6.33
N PHE A 11 6.70 -17.58 -7.15
CA PHE A 11 6.61 -17.69 -8.60
C PHE A 11 7.62 -16.75 -9.25
N ASP A 12 8.15 -17.13 -10.41
CA ASP A 12 9.17 -16.35 -11.13
C ASP A 12 8.56 -15.50 -12.26
N SER A 13 8.51 -14.20 -12.03
CA SER A 13 8.09 -13.21 -13.03
C SER A 13 9.17 -12.89 -14.07
N GLY A 14 10.42 -13.36 -13.89
CA GLY A 14 11.52 -13.14 -14.81
C GLY A 14 12.13 -11.72 -14.76
N PHE A 15 11.82 -10.93 -13.73
CA PHE A 15 12.32 -9.55 -13.59
C PHE A 15 13.38 -9.44 -12.49
N LEU A 16 14.66 -9.58 -12.87
CA LEU A 16 15.78 -9.61 -11.92
C LEU A 16 16.05 -8.29 -11.20
N GLU A 17 15.63 -7.15 -11.77
CA GLU A 17 15.76 -5.83 -11.15
C GLU A 17 14.60 -5.50 -10.20
N ALA A 18 13.71 -6.46 -9.95
CA ALA A 18 12.61 -6.31 -9.01
C ALA A 18 13.14 -6.08 -7.59
N HIS A 19 12.94 -4.85 -7.09
CA HIS A 19 13.24 -4.42 -5.73
C HIS A 19 11.95 -4.40 -4.87
N ASP A 20 11.95 -3.70 -3.74
CA ASP A 20 10.81 -3.56 -2.84
C ASP A 20 9.50 -3.17 -3.53
N THR A 21 8.42 -3.75 -3.03
CA THR A 21 7.07 -3.51 -3.50
C THR A 21 6.23 -2.81 -2.44
N TYR A 22 5.09 -2.29 -2.89
CA TYR A 22 4.13 -1.60 -2.06
C TYR A 22 2.74 -2.18 -2.34
N ASN A 23 1.70 -1.36 -2.33
CA ASN A 23 0.30 -1.79 -2.40
C ASN A 23 -0.12 -2.41 -3.75
N ALA A 24 0.73 -2.40 -4.79
CA ALA A 24 0.37 -2.66 -6.18
C ALA A 24 0.06 -4.13 -6.53
N MET A 25 -1.03 -4.65 -5.95
CA MET A 25 -1.58 -5.98 -6.22
C MET A 25 -3.10 -5.99 -5.97
N SER A 26 -3.88 -6.59 -6.87
CA SER A 26 -5.32 -6.84 -6.63
C SER A 26 -5.82 -8.04 -7.44
N VAL A 27 -6.94 -8.64 -7.00
CA VAL A 27 -7.71 -9.60 -7.80
C VAL A 27 -8.75 -8.84 -8.61
N ALA A 28 -8.88 -9.16 -9.89
CA ALA A 28 -9.92 -8.61 -10.77
C ALA A 28 -11.12 -9.57 -10.88
N SER A 29 -12.20 -9.11 -11.51
CA SER A 29 -13.43 -9.88 -11.72
C SER A 29 -13.25 -11.12 -12.59
N ASP A 30 -12.17 -11.19 -13.38
CA ASP A 30 -11.79 -12.38 -14.16
C ASP A 30 -11.13 -13.48 -13.32
N GLY A 31 -11.00 -13.26 -12.00
CA GLY A 31 -10.42 -14.20 -11.04
C GLY A 31 -8.89 -14.22 -11.05
N ARG A 32 -8.24 -13.35 -11.81
CA ARG A 32 -6.78 -13.27 -11.89
C ARG A 32 -6.23 -12.16 -11.01
N LEU A 33 -4.95 -12.31 -10.66
CA LEU A 33 -4.20 -11.33 -9.91
C LEU A 33 -3.43 -10.43 -10.87
N TYR A 34 -3.40 -9.13 -10.57
CA TYR A 34 -2.64 -8.13 -11.30
C TYR A 34 -1.70 -7.46 -10.31
N TYR A 35 -0.43 -7.29 -10.70
CA TYR A 35 0.59 -6.72 -9.83
C TYR A 35 1.67 -5.97 -10.60
N VAL A 36 2.34 -5.04 -9.92
CA VAL A 36 3.53 -4.34 -10.43
C VAL A 36 4.74 -4.72 -9.60
N LEU A 37 5.79 -5.21 -10.27
CA LEU A 37 7.13 -5.32 -9.68
C LEU A 37 7.88 -4.01 -9.94
N SER A 38 8.50 -3.52 -8.88
CA SER A 38 9.15 -2.21 -8.84
C SER A 38 10.64 -2.32 -9.11
N SER A 39 11.23 -1.28 -9.70
CA SER A 39 12.69 -1.10 -9.79
C SER A 39 13.14 0.09 -8.95
N ASP A 40 14.35 0.00 -8.42
CA ASP A 40 15.05 1.12 -7.77
C ASP A 40 16.13 1.75 -8.66
N LYS A 41 16.26 1.31 -9.92
CA LYS A 41 17.18 1.90 -10.90
C LYS A 41 16.57 3.16 -11.52
N PHE A 42 17.42 4.08 -11.95
CA PHE A 42 16.96 5.32 -12.61
C PHE A 42 16.55 5.09 -14.06
N ASP A 43 17.04 4.03 -14.71
CA ASP A 43 16.87 3.73 -16.14
C ASP A 43 16.06 2.44 -16.40
N VAL A 44 15.59 1.76 -15.36
CA VAL A 44 14.74 0.56 -15.46
C VAL A 44 13.37 0.88 -14.88
N ALA A 45 12.31 0.73 -15.68
CA ALA A 45 10.94 0.95 -15.24
C ALA A 45 10.42 -0.23 -14.43
N GLY A 46 9.34 0.00 -13.67
CA GLY A 46 8.55 -1.07 -13.10
C GLY A 46 7.85 -1.87 -14.20
N GLN A 47 7.43 -3.08 -13.87
CA GLN A 47 6.81 -4.01 -14.81
C GLN A 47 5.49 -4.55 -14.26
N MET A 48 4.46 -4.55 -15.10
CA MET A 48 3.13 -5.07 -14.77
C MET A 48 2.97 -6.51 -15.24
N PHE A 49 2.37 -7.33 -14.39
CA PHE A 49 2.14 -8.75 -14.60
C PHE A 49 0.71 -9.14 -14.25
N ARG A 50 0.30 -10.28 -14.78
CA ARG A 50 -0.92 -10.99 -14.42
C ARG A 50 -0.58 -12.41 -14.00
N PHE A 51 -1.18 -12.89 -12.93
CA PHE A 51 -1.09 -14.28 -12.49
C PHE A 51 -2.46 -14.95 -12.54
N ASP A 52 -2.53 -16.11 -13.20
CA ASP A 52 -3.70 -16.97 -13.24
C ASP A 52 -3.62 -18.01 -12.11
N PRO A 53 -4.42 -17.90 -11.04
CA PRO A 53 -4.30 -18.79 -9.88
C PRO A 53 -4.75 -20.23 -10.14
N LEU A 54 -5.51 -20.48 -11.22
CA LEU A 54 -5.97 -21.81 -11.59
C LEU A 54 -4.90 -22.58 -12.36
N LYS A 55 -4.13 -21.88 -13.21
CA LYS A 55 -3.04 -22.46 -13.99
C LYS A 55 -1.68 -22.30 -13.35
N GLU A 56 -1.59 -21.42 -12.36
CA GLU A 56 -0.34 -20.98 -11.73
C GLU A 56 0.64 -20.38 -12.76
N GLU A 57 0.11 -19.61 -13.72
CA GLU A 57 0.85 -19.02 -14.83
C GLU A 57 0.99 -17.50 -14.68
N ILE A 58 2.21 -16.99 -14.85
CA ILE A 58 2.49 -15.55 -14.96
C ILE A 58 2.50 -15.13 -16.42
N LYS A 59 1.88 -13.98 -16.71
CA LYS A 59 1.97 -13.26 -17.98
C LYS A 59 2.54 -11.87 -17.73
N PHE A 60 3.65 -11.53 -18.38
CA PHE A 60 4.12 -10.15 -18.48
C PHE A 60 3.14 -9.34 -19.33
N LEU A 61 2.70 -8.18 -18.81
CA LEU A 61 1.75 -7.31 -19.49
C LEU A 61 2.42 -6.07 -20.09
N GLY A 62 3.37 -5.46 -19.40
CA GLY A 62 4.05 -4.29 -19.95
C GLY A 62 5.06 -3.63 -19.02
N ASP A 63 5.95 -2.85 -19.64
CA ASP A 63 6.91 -1.97 -18.99
C ASP A 63 6.27 -0.59 -18.78
N LEU A 64 6.42 -0.01 -17.59
CA LEU A 64 5.73 1.24 -17.25
C LEU A 64 6.19 2.44 -18.09
N ASN A 65 7.46 2.52 -18.52
CA ASN A 65 7.88 3.58 -19.45
C ASN A 65 7.22 3.40 -20.82
N VAL A 66 7.12 2.16 -21.31
CA VAL A 66 6.43 1.87 -22.57
C VAL A 66 4.95 2.25 -22.48
N ILE A 67 4.28 1.88 -21.39
CA ILE A 67 2.86 2.18 -21.17
C ILE A 67 2.60 3.69 -21.11
N CYS A 68 3.52 4.46 -20.50
CA CYS A 68 3.42 5.92 -20.41
C CYS A 68 3.88 6.66 -21.68
N GLY A 69 4.32 5.94 -22.73
CA GLY A 69 4.86 6.57 -23.94
C GLY A 69 6.25 7.20 -23.77
N GLU A 70 6.99 6.77 -22.75
CA GLU A 70 8.29 7.32 -22.33
C GLU A 70 9.49 6.40 -22.66
N ALA A 71 9.28 5.32 -23.41
CA ALA A 71 10.30 4.31 -23.71
C ALA A 71 11.61 4.84 -24.34
N HIS A 72 11.54 5.99 -25.01
CA HIS A 72 12.69 6.63 -25.66
C HIS A 72 13.13 7.92 -24.95
N GLN A 73 12.45 8.29 -23.88
CA GLN A 73 12.85 9.43 -23.06
C GLN A 73 14.06 9.04 -22.21
N LYS A 74 14.99 9.99 -22.06
CA LYS A 74 16.14 9.84 -21.16
C LYS A 74 15.85 10.57 -19.86
N SER A 75 14.75 10.23 -19.19
CA SER A 75 14.39 10.73 -17.88
C SER A 75 14.42 9.60 -16.86
N ILE A 76 14.48 9.93 -15.56
CA ILE A 76 14.31 8.94 -14.50
C ILE A 76 13.01 8.15 -14.75
N ALA A 77 13.09 6.83 -14.71
CA ALA A 77 12.02 5.93 -15.12
C ALA A 77 10.81 5.90 -14.18
N GLN A 78 9.67 5.48 -14.75
CA GLN A 78 8.45 5.06 -14.06
C GLN A 78 8.71 3.75 -13.29
N GLY A 79 9.49 3.84 -12.21
CA GLY A 79 10.05 2.66 -11.55
C GLY A 79 9.06 1.86 -10.68
N LYS A 80 7.91 2.43 -10.30
CA LYS A 80 7.04 1.85 -9.26
C LYS A 80 5.55 2.06 -9.53
N SER A 81 4.74 1.30 -8.80
CA SER A 81 3.36 1.66 -8.44
C SER A 81 3.17 1.49 -6.93
N HIS A 82 2.52 2.46 -6.30
CA HIS A 82 2.15 2.42 -4.88
C HIS A 82 0.69 2.04 -4.65
N VAL A 83 -0.10 1.81 -5.70
CA VAL A 83 -1.56 1.82 -5.62
C VAL A 83 -2.15 0.49 -6.05
N LEU A 84 -3.29 0.14 -5.44
CA LEU A 84 -4.11 -1.00 -5.86
C LEU A 84 -4.63 -0.82 -7.29
N PHE A 85 -5.13 -1.90 -7.89
CA PHE A 85 -5.89 -1.84 -9.13
C PHE A 85 -7.38 -1.70 -8.81
N TYR A 86 -8.01 -0.68 -9.36
CA TYR A 86 -9.44 -0.43 -9.19
C TYR A 86 -10.18 -0.80 -10.46
N GLU A 87 -11.12 -1.73 -10.37
CA GLU A 87 -11.88 -2.15 -11.54
C GLU A 87 -13.12 -1.27 -11.77
N PHE A 88 -13.22 -0.71 -12.97
CA PHE A 88 -14.38 0.07 -13.41
C PHE A 88 -14.58 -0.11 -14.92
N GLN A 89 -15.80 -0.43 -15.35
CA GLN A 89 -16.13 -0.61 -16.77
C GLN A 89 -15.16 -1.57 -17.51
N ASN A 90 -14.88 -2.74 -16.91
CA ASN A 90 -13.99 -3.76 -17.46
C ASN A 90 -12.52 -3.31 -17.64
N LYS A 91 -12.10 -2.28 -16.90
CA LYS A 91 -10.73 -1.75 -16.90
C LYS A 91 -10.18 -1.68 -15.50
N LEU A 92 -8.90 -1.97 -15.36
CA LEU A 92 -8.14 -1.78 -14.13
C LEU A 92 -7.45 -0.41 -14.15
N PHE A 93 -7.76 0.44 -13.19
CA PHE A 93 -7.15 1.76 -13.03
C PHE A 93 -6.09 1.72 -11.93
N PHE A 94 -4.94 2.32 -12.22
CA PHE A 94 -3.79 2.39 -11.32
C PHE A 94 -2.92 3.59 -11.69
N SER A 95 -1.80 3.78 -10.99
CA SER A 95 -0.91 4.89 -11.25
C SER A 95 0.55 4.56 -11.01
N THR A 96 1.44 5.33 -11.64
CA THR A 96 2.89 5.16 -11.49
C THR A 96 3.49 6.09 -10.44
N HIS A 97 4.69 5.73 -10.02
CA HIS A 97 5.53 6.49 -9.11
C HIS A 97 7.00 6.29 -9.49
N VAL A 98 7.85 7.24 -9.12
CA VAL A 98 9.31 7.14 -9.27
C VAL A 98 9.87 5.98 -8.46
N GLY A 99 10.86 5.28 -9.02
CA GLY A 99 11.57 4.19 -8.34
C GLY A 99 12.88 4.56 -7.68
N TYR A 100 13.57 5.51 -8.28
CA TYR A 100 14.92 5.93 -7.91
C TYR A 100 14.91 7.15 -7.00
N TYR A 101 15.60 7.04 -5.86
CA TYR A 101 15.68 8.09 -4.86
C TYR A 101 17.13 8.49 -4.61
N GLN A 102 17.34 9.73 -4.20
CA GLN A 102 18.61 10.22 -3.68
C GLN A 102 18.52 10.34 -2.15
N LEU A 103 19.52 9.82 -1.43
CA LEU A 103 19.62 10.02 0.01
C LEU A 103 20.14 11.44 0.29
N ILE A 104 19.28 12.32 0.80
CA ILE A 104 19.60 13.71 1.15
C ILE A 104 19.20 13.92 2.61
N ASP A 105 20.15 14.35 3.44
CA ASP A 105 19.98 14.51 4.90
C ASP A 105 19.41 13.26 5.60
N GLY A 106 19.80 12.06 5.12
CA GLY A 106 19.36 10.78 5.69
C GLY A 106 17.94 10.36 5.29
N MET A 107 17.30 11.05 4.34
CA MET A 107 15.98 10.73 3.82
C MET A 107 16.00 10.39 2.34
N ASP A 108 15.13 9.48 1.91
CA ASP A 108 14.90 9.20 0.50
C ASP A 108 14.11 10.38 -0.10
N ARG A 109 14.72 11.09 -1.07
CA ARG A 109 14.13 12.26 -1.76
C ARG A 109 14.16 12.10 -3.27
N LEU A 110 13.37 12.91 -3.98
CA LEU A 110 13.58 13.10 -5.42
C LEU A 110 15.02 13.57 -5.66
N PRO A 111 15.73 13.01 -6.65
CA PRO A 111 17.04 13.50 -7.02
C PRO A 111 17.00 14.99 -7.41
N GLU A 112 17.98 15.75 -6.95
CA GLU A 112 18.17 17.15 -7.39
C GLU A 112 18.91 17.21 -8.73
N GLN A 113 19.66 16.16 -9.05
CA GLN A 113 20.38 15.98 -10.31
C GLN A 113 20.18 14.54 -10.77
N ALA A 114 19.83 14.35 -12.04
CA ALA A 114 19.67 13.03 -12.62
C ALA A 114 21.04 12.42 -13.02
N PRO A 115 21.23 11.10 -12.86
CA PRO A 115 22.47 10.42 -13.26
C PRO A 115 22.70 10.41 -14.77
N ASP A 116 23.96 10.28 -15.18
CA ASP A 116 24.36 9.89 -16.55
C ASP A 116 23.76 10.70 -17.71
N GLY A 117 23.48 11.98 -17.45
CA GLY A 117 22.90 12.90 -18.45
C GLY A 117 21.43 12.63 -18.76
N PHE A 118 20.73 11.90 -17.89
CA PHE A 118 19.27 11.81 -17.90
C PHE A 118 18.66 13.12 -17.36
N ASP A 119 17.38 13.30 -17.66
CA ASP A 119 16.50 14.30 -17.08
C ASP A 119 15.87 13.78 -15.77
N LEU A 120 15.39 14.70 -14.94
CA LEU A 120 14.65 14.36 -13.72
C LEU A 120 13.34 13.62 -14.04
N TYR A 121 12.74 13.01 -13.02
CA TYR A 121 11.48 12.29 -13.15
C TYR A 121 10.37 13.21 -13.70
N PRO A 122 9.70 12.85 -14.80
CA PRO A 122 8.75 13.76 -15.48
C PRO A 122 7.44 13.92 -14.71
N GLY A 123 7.04 12.90 -13.96
CA GLY A 123 5.78 12.83 -13.21
C GLY A 123 5.14 11.46 -13.32
N GLY A 124 4.30 11.10 -12.35
CA GLY A 124 3.53 9.86 -12.39
C GLY A 124 2.38 9.94 -13.38
N HIS A 125 1.86 8.80 -13.81
CA HIS A 125 0.74 8.70 -14.72
C HIS A 125 -0.44 7.99 -14.06
N ILE A 126 -1.65 8.40 -14.41
CA ILE A 126 -2.88 7.64 -14.18
C ILE A 126 -3.09 6.78 -15.41
N LEU A 127 -3.16 5.46 -15.22
CA LEU A 127 -3.20 4.47 -16.28
C LEU A 127 -4.48 3.64 -16.17
N SER A 128 -4.87 3.02 -17.29
CA SER A 128 -5.84 1.93 -17.28
C SER A 128 -5.38 0.75 -18.14
N TYR A 129 -5.81 -0.45 -17.75
CA TYR A 129 -5.65 -1.69 -18.52
C TYR A 129 -7.02 -2.30 -18.80
N ASP A 130 -7.36 -2.50 -20.08
CA ASP A 130 -8.61 -3.11 -20.50
C ASP A 130 -8.53 -4.63 -20.41
N LEU A 131 -9.43 -5.25 -19.64
CA LEU A 131 -9.43 -6.69 -19.39
C LEU A 131 -9.88 -7.50 -20.61
N GLN A 132 -10.65 -6.90 -21.51
CA GLN A 132 -11.15 -7.57 -22.72
C GLN A 132 -10.18 -7.40 -23.88
N GLU A 133 -9.77 -6.16 -24.15
CA GLU A 133 -8.86 -5.84 -25.26
C GLU A 133 -7.38 -6.11 -24.91
N GLU A 134 -7.08 -6.41 -23.64
CA GLU A 134 -5.73 -6.58 -23.10
C GLU A 134 -4.79 -5.42 -23.48
N SER A 135 -5.29 -4.18 -23.41
CA SER A 135 -4.59 -2.98 -23.87
C SER A 135 -4.50 -1.90 -22.80
N PHE A 136 -3.46 -1.07 -22.88
CA PHE A 136 -3.23 0.03 -21.96
C PHE A 136 -3.71 1.37 -22.52
N ALA A 137 -4.07 2.28 -21.62
CA ALA A 137 -4.23 3.70 -21.93
C ALA A 137 -3.57 4.57 -20.85
N ASP A 138 -2.78 5.53 -21.29
CA ASP A 138 -2.29 6.65 -20.48
C ASP A 138 -3.35 7.75 -20.43
N LEU A 139 -3.86 8.05 -19.23
CA LEU A 139 -5.05 8.87 -19.05
C LEU A 139 -4.72 10.31 -18.64
N ALA A 140 -3.67 10.50 -17.85
CA ALA A 140 -3.20 11.80 -17.38
C ALA A 140 -1.82 11.66 -16.72
N MET A 141 -0.96 12.67 -16.91
CA MET A 141 0.29 12.82 -16.17
C MET A 141 0.09 13.78 -14.99
N ILE A 142 0.64 13.42 -13.83
CA ILE A 142 0.75 14.25 -12.64
C ILE A 142 1.85 15.30 -12.89
N PRO A 143 1.57 16.59 -12.72
CA PRO A 143 2.53 17.64 -13.05
C PRO A 143 3.66 17.75 -12.02
N ASN A 144 4.66 18.57 -12.35
CA ASN A 144 5.76 18.99 -11.46
C ASN A 144 6.70 17.87 -11.00
N GLY A 145 6.82 16.78 -11.77
CA GLY A 145 7.72 15.67 -11.41
C GLY A 145 7.24 14.90 -10.17
N GLU A 146 5.96 14.97 -9.82
CA GLU A 146 5.41 14.25 -8.67
C GLU A 146 4.91 12.86 -9.06
N GLY A 147 5.18 11.85 -8.24
CA GLY A 147 4.58 10.51 -8.36
C GLY A 147 3.23 10.42 -7.64
N VAL A 148 2.53 9.29 -7.77
CA VAL A 148 1.29 9.02 -7.01
C VAL A 148 1.58 8.06 -5.85
N VAL A 149 1.49 8.54 -4.61
CA VAL A 149 1.81 7.73 -3.42
C VAL A 149 0.61 6.97 -2.87
N THR A 150 -0.60 7.45 -3.13
CA THR A 150 -1.83 6.70 -2.87
C THR A 150 -2.92 7.13 -3.84
N MET A 151 -3.82 6.19 -4.15
CA MET A 151 -4.95 6.38 -5.04
C MET A 151 -6.09 5.49 -4.57
N VAL A 152 -7.32 6.00 -4.68
CA VAL A 152 -8.57 5.24 -4.55
C VAL A 152 -9.53 5.65 -5.66
N MET A 153 -10.45 4.76 -6.03
CA MET A 153 -11.48 5.06 -7.02
C MET A 153 -12.87 4.85 -6.44
N ASP A 154 -13.75 5.84 -6.65
CA ASP A 154 -15.20 5.63 -6.60
C ASP A 154 -15.60 4.85 -7.87
N THR A 155 -15.67 3.53 -7.75
CA THR A 155 -16.02 2.62 -8.86
C THR A 155 -17.51 2.67 -9.22
N LYS A 156 -18.34 3.39 -8.47
CA LYS A 156 -19.75 3.64 -8.87
C LYS A 156 -19.87 4.85 -9.78
N ARG A 157 -19.07 5.89 -9.53
CA ARG A 157 -19.20 7.20 -10.24
C ARG A 157 -18.05 7.50 -11.20
N GLY A 158 -16.95 6.77 -11.13
CA GLY A 158 -15.78 6.95 -12.00
C GLY A 158 -14.89 8.13 -11.61
N ASN A 159 -14.79 8.44 -10.31
CA ASN A 159 -13.86 9.44 -9.78
C ASN A 159 -12.66 8.75 -9.16
N ILE A 160 -11.46 9.13 -9.58
CA ILE A 160 -10.20 8.70 -8.99
C ILE A 160 -9.70 9.83 -8.10
N PHE A 161 -9.34 9.51 -6.86
CA PHE A 161 -8.71 10.43 -5.92
C PHE A 161 -7.31 9.95 -5.59
N GLY A 162 -6.39 10.87 -5.35
CA GLY A 162 -5.04 10.49 -4.94
C GLY A 162 -4.28 11.61 -4.25
N ILE A 163 -3.15 11.21 -3.66
CA ILE A 163 -2.16 12.12 -3.10
C ILE A 163 -0.87 11.93 -3.89
N THR A 164 -0.27 13.04 -4.30
CA THR A 164 1.00 13.06 -5.02
C THR A 164 2.19 13.00 -4.05
N TRP A 165 3.38 12.71 -4.56
CA TRP A 165 4.62 12.71 -3.79
C TRP A 165 5.74 13.39 -4.57
N PRO A 166 6.62 14.19 -3.93
CA PRO A 166 6.81 14.26 -2.49
C PRO A 166 5.99 15.32 -1.76
N THR A 167 5.41 16.32 -2.43
CA THR A 167 4.86 17.48 -1.71
C THR A 167 3.43 17.31 -1.21
N GLY A 168 2.71 16.27 -1.65
CA GLY A 168 1.41 15.91 -1.08
C GLY A 168 0.25 16.77 -1.55
N HIS A 169 0.18 17.08 -2.85
CA HIS A 169 -1.03 17.64 -3.43
C HIS A 169 -2.13 16.58 -3.49
N PHE A 170 -3.37 16.98 -3.21
CA PHE A 170 -4.52 16.12 -3.48
C PHE A 170 -4.94 16.29 -4.94
N PHE A 171 -5.36 15.21 -5.60
CA PHE A 171 -5.96 15.29 -6.93
C PHE A 171 -7.26 14.51 -7.05
N CYS A 172 -8.09 14.94 -7.98
CA CYS A 172 -9.25 14.19 -8.46
C CYS A 172 -9.16 14.07 -9.98
N TYR A 173 -9.24 12.85 -10.51
CA TYR A 173 -9.39 12.58 -11.93
C TYR A 173 -10.78 12.00 -12.21
N GLN A 174 -11.58 12.72 -12.98
CA GLN A 174 -12.93 12.31 -13.35
C GLN A 174 -12.83 11.54 -14.67
N VAL A 175 -12.94 10.19 -14.63
CA VAL A 175 -12.70 9.31 -15.78
C VAL A 175 -13.62 9.63 -16.94
N ASN A 176 -14.91 9.85 -16.66
CA ASN A 176 -15.92 10.15 -17.69
C ASN A 176 -15.66 11.50 -18.38
N GLU A 177 -15.14 12.49 -17.65
CA GLU A 177 -14.82 13.82 -18.19
C GLU A 177 -13.39 13.90 -18.75
N LYS A 178 -12.57 12.87 -18.51
CA LYS A 178 -11.12 12.85 -18.77
C LYS A 178 -10.40 14.07 -18.21
N LYS A 179 -10.75 14.44 -16.98
CA LYS A 179 -10.33 15.70 -16.38
C LYS A 179 -9.58 15.46 -15.07
N LEU A 180 -8.30 15.83 -15.07
CA LEU A 180 -7.48 15.94 -13.86
C LEU A 180 -7.67 17.30 -13.21
N ARG A 181 -7.88 17.32 -11.90
CA ARG A 181 -7.81 18.51 -11.06
C ARG A 181 -6.81 18.27 -9.96
N LEU A 182 -5.76 19.09 -9.93
CA LEU A 182 -4.81 19.15 -8.84
C LEU A 182 -5.23 20.26 -7.87
N LEU A 183 -5.22 19.95 -6.59
CA LEU A 183 -5.52 20.89 -5.50
C LEU A 183 -4.23 21.19 -4.73
N ASP A 184 -4.34 22.08 -3.74
CA ASP A 184 -3.22 22.45 -2.90
C ASP A 184 -2.68 21.28 -2.07
N LYS A 185 -1.49 21.49 -1.50
CA LYS A 185 -0.86 20.56 -0.55
C LYS A 185 -1.74 20.41 0.68
N ILE A 186 -1.91 19.18 1.13
CA ILE A 186 -2.82 18.86 2.25
C ILE A 186 -2.10 18.57 3.56
N SER A 187 -0.77 18.55 3.57
CA SER A 187 0.02 18.14 4.75
C SER A 187 1.41 18.79 4.75
N GLY A 188 1.49 20.07 5.15
CA GLY A 188 2.75 20.82 5.14
C GLY A 188 3.39 20.88 3.75
N ASN A 189 4.68 20.54 3.66
CA ASN A 189 5.38 20.32 2.39
C ASN A 189 5.56 18.82 2.08
N GLY A 190 4.69 17.98 2.64
CA GLY A 190 4.73 16.54 2.53
C GLY A 190 6.08 15.95 2.93
N GLU A 191 6.52 14.96 2.17
CA GLU A 191 7.80 14.28 2.38
C GLU A 191 8.98 15.03 1.73
N ALA A 192 8.72 16.14 1.03
CA ALA A 192 9.75 17.08 0.56
C ALA A 192 10.22 18.04 1.66
N GLY A 193 9.43 18.19 2.73
CA GLY A 193 9.72 19.12 3.83
C GLY A 193 10.98 18.77 4.62
N SER A 194 11.40 19.68 5.49
CA SER A 194 12.47 19.46 6.46
C SER A 194 11.91 18.87 7.77
N PRO A 195 12.49 17.77 8.29
CA PRO A 195 12.14 17.23 9.61
C PRO A 195 12.16 18.31 10.70
N GLY A 196 11.17 18.27 11.60
CA GLY A 196 11.00 19.25 12.67
C GLY A 196 10.39 20.59 12.23
N LYS A 197 10.11 20.77 10.94
CA LYS A 197 9.52 22.00 10.38
C LYS A 197 8.23 21.65 9.62
N ASP A 198 8.34 21.48 8.31
CA ASP A 198 7.23 21.32 7.37
C ASP A 198 7.16 19.91 6.75
N PHE A 199 8.05 18.98 7.14
CA PHE A 199 7.92 17.57 6.80
C PHE A 199 6.68 16.95 7.42
N ARG A 200 5.91 16.19 6.63
CA ARG A 200 4.83 15.32 7.11
C ARG A 200 4.79 14.06 6.25
N SER A 201 4.80 12.87 6.86
CA SER A 201 4.49 11.65 6.12
C SER A 201 3.09 11.78 5.50
N LEU A 202 2.91 11.27 4.29
CA LEU A 202 1.64 11.37 3.57
C LEU A 202 0.76 10.13 3.80
N CYS A 203 -0.56 10.29 3.82
CA CYS A 203 -1.48 9.17 3.99
C CYS A 203 -1.26 8.12 2.88
N ARG A 204 -1.24 6.83 3.23
CA ARG A 204 -0.98 5.73 2.28
C ARG A 204 -2.24 5.01 1.80
N SER A 205 -3.41 5.34 2.36
CA SER A 205 -4.68 4.69 2.03
C SER A 205 -5.81 5.71 2.11
N LEU A 206 -6.55 5.89 1.01
CA LEU A 206 -7.71 6.75 0.93
C LEU A 206 -8.98 5.89 1.00
N LEU A 207 -10.07 6.46 1.50
CA LEU A 207 -11.36 5.76 1.62
C LEU A 207 -12.41 6.47 0.79
N VAL A 208 -13.12 5.76 -0.08
CA VAL A 208 -14.37 6.26 -0.67
C VAL A 208 -15.55 5.75 0.15
N ASP A 209 -16.42 6.65 0.56
CA ASP A 209 -17.76 6.32 1.03
C ASP A 209 -18.63 6.02 -0.19
N ASP A 210 -19.01 4.76 -0.34
CA ASP A 210 -19.81 4.25 -1.45
C ASP A 210 -21.17 4.93 -1.61
N ASP A 211 -21.78 5.38 -0.50
CA ASP A 211 -23.12 5.97 -0.49
C ASP A 211 -23.07 7.40 -1.03
N THR A 212 -22.05 8.17 -0.63
CA THR A 212 -21.94 9.60 -0.95
C THR A 212 -20.99 9.90 -2.12
N GLY A 213 -19.99 9.05 -2.34
CA GLY A 213 -18.86 9.28 -3.25
C GLY A 213 -17.78 10.20 -2.66
N PHE A 214 -17.85 10.52 -1.38
CA PHE A 214 -16.84 11.36 -0.73
C PHE A 214 -15.57 10.56 -0.46
N CYS A 215 -14.41 11.20 -0.63
CA CYS A 215 -13.12 10.58 -0.37
C CYS A 215 -12.54 11.09 0.95
N TYR A 216 -12.30 10.21 1.91
CA TYR A 216 -11.73 10.50 3.22
C TYR A 216 -10.24 10.15 3.27
N TYR A 217 -9.50 10.92 4.06
CA TYR A 217 -8.11 10.66 4.38
C TYR A 217 -7.77 11.15 5.79
N THR A 218 -6.67 10.67 6.34
CA THR A 218 -6.12 11.14 7.62
C THR A 218 -4.90 12.02 7.40
N THR A 219 -4.59 12.90 8.35
CA THR A 219 -3.27 13.54 8.49
C THR A 219 -2.40 12.79 9.50
N ILE A 220 -1.10 13.05 9.51
CA ILE A 220 -0.17 12.43 10.47
C ILE A 220 -0.45 12.90 11.91
N GLU A 221 -1.06 14.08 12.07
CA GLU A 221 -1.61 14.62 13.33
C GLU A 221 -2.88 13.91 13.79
N GLY A 222 -3.52 13.12 12.92
CA GLY A 222 -4.69 12.32 13.22
C GLY A 222 -6.04 12.98 12.92
N ASP A 223 -6.04 14.11 12.20
CA ASP A 223 -7.29 14.69 11.70
C ASP A 223 -7.85 13.83 10.56
N ILE A 224 -9.17 13.81 10.41
CA ILE A 224 -9.85 13.20 9.29
C ILE A 224 -10.40 14.30 8.41
N PHE A 225 -10.02 14.31 7.14
CA PHE A 225 -10.55 15.21 6.13
C PHE A 225 -11.36 14.42 5.11
N TYR A 226 -12.26 15.11 4.41
CA TYR A 226 -12.98 14.56 3.27
C TYR A 226 -13.01 15.52 2.10
N MET A 227 -12.94 14.96 0.90
CA MET A 227 -13.14 15.60 -0.38
C MET A 227 -14.55 15.34 -0.88
N ASN A 228 -15.29 16.40 -1.16
CA ASN A 228 -16.54 16.34 -1.91
C ASN A 228 -16.24 16.50 -3.42
N PRO A 229 -16.44 15.47 -4.26
CA PRO A 229 -16.14 15.58 -5.70
C PRO A 229 -17.09 16.49 -6.47
N PHE A 230 -18.26 16.85 -5.92
CA PHE A 230 -19.25 17.66 -6.62
C PHE A 230 -18.90 19.15 -6.66
N ASP A 231 -18.30 19.67 -5.59
CA ASP A 231 -17.83 21.06 -5.48
C ASP A 231 -16.30 21.17 -5.40
N MET A 232 -15.59 20.04 -5.41
CA MET A 232 -14.13 19.93 -5.33
C MET A 232 -13.55 20.57 -4.07
N LYS A 233 -14.24 20.40 -2.94
CA LYS A 233 -13.86 20.99 -1.67
C LYS A 233 -13.35 19.94 -0.68
N ILE A 234 -12.21 20.24 -0.07
CA ILE A 234 -11.69 19.53 1.11
C ILE A 234 -12.23 20.19 2.37
N SER A 235 -12.72 19.39 3.32
CA SER A 235 -13.22 19.86 4.62
C SER A 235 -12.77 18.95 5.75
N LEU A 236 -12.54 19.53 6.93
CA LEU A 236 -12.26 18.79 8.16
C LEU A 236 -13.53 18.10 8.66
N LEU A 237 -13.39 16.87 9.16
CA LEU A 237 -14.44 16.14 9.85
C LEU A 237 -14.32 16.39 11.37
N GLU A 238 -15.03 17.41 11.86
CA GLU A 238 -14.87 17.91 13.23
C GLU A 238 -15.17 16.89 14.33
N GLY A 239 -16.06 15.93 14.09
CA GLY A 239 -16.52 14.97 15.11
C GLY A 239 -15.61 13.76 15.32
N ALA A 240 -14.64 13.50 14.43
CA ALA A 240 -13.83 12.29 14.45
C ALA A 240 -12.34 12.54 14.23
N HIS A 241 -11.49 11.77 14.92
CA HIS A 241 -10.04 11.81 14.75
C HIS A 241 -9.36 10.51 15.19
N LEU A 242 -8.11 10.30 14.78
CA LEU A 242 -7.32 9.10 15.13
C LEU A 242 -6.41 9.25 16.35
N ARG A 243 -6.47 10.38 17.07
CA ARG A 243 -5.74 10.60 18.34
C ARG A 243 -6.34 9.81 19.51
N LEU A 244 -6.28 8.48 19.44
CA LEU A 244 -6.71 7.57 20.50
C LEU A 244 -5.49 7.13 21.32
N ASP A 245 -5.61 7.06 22.65
CA ASP A 245 -4.49 6.72 23.54
C ASP A 245 -3.82 5.38 23.18
N TYR A 246 -4.62 4.39 22.76
CA TYR A 246 -4.13 3.08 22.34
C TYR A 246 -3.33 3.10 21.02
N PHE A 247 -3.48 4.13 20.21
CA PHE A 247 -2.69 4.29 18.98
C PHE A 247 -1.29 4.82 19.27
N GLY A 248 -1.06 5.37 20.46
CA GLY A 248 0.24 5.87 20.90
C GLY A 248 0.35 7.38 20.79
N LYS A 249 1.60 7.88 20.85
CA LYS A 249 1.92 9.31 20.75
C LYS A 249 3.03 9.50 19.75
N TYR A 250 2.86 10.49 18.88
CA TYR A 250 3.75 10.73 17.76
C TYR A 250 4.11 12.20 17.68
N ASP A 251 5.36 12.46 17.28
CA ASP A 251 5.74 13.77 16.76
C ASP A 251 5.47 13.77 15.24
N PRO A 252 4.45 14.49 14.76
CA PRO A 252 4.08 14.49 13.34
C PRO A 252 5.13 15.15 12.45
N THR A 253 6.10 15.87 13.02
CA THR A 253 7.10 16.61 12.26
C THR A 253 8.33 15.77 11.90
N LEU A 254 8.42 14.54 12.40
CA LEU A 254 9.58 13.67 12.23
C LEU A 254 9.27 12.50 11.29
N PRO A 255 10.24 12.08 10.46
CA PRO A 255 10.11 10.90 9.62
C PRO A 255 10.20 9.60 10.43
N GLY A 256 9.98 8.46 9.76
CA GLY A 256 10.10 7.15 10.42
C GLY A 256 8.84 6.67 11.14
N THR A 257 7.74 7.41 11.00
CA THR A 257 6.43 7.01 11.49
C THR A 257 5.34 7.45 10.52
N MET A 258 4.24 6.71 10.52
CA MET A 258 2.97 7.14 9.91
C MET A 258 2.13 8.00 10.86
N GLY A 259 2.64 8.28 12.07
CA GLY A 259 1.92 8.99 13.12
C GLY A 259 0.56 8.36 13.35
N TYR A 260 -0.48 9.19 13.34
CA TYR A 260 -1.87 8.76 13.50
C TYR A 260 -2.57 8.40 12.19
N HIS A 261 -1.88 8.31 11.04
CA HIS A 261 -2.53 7.83 9.83
C HIS A 261 -3.06 6.42 10.03
N TRP A 262 -4.27 6.15 9.52
CA TRP A 262 -4.62 4.77 9.23
C TRP A 262 -3.67 4.22 8.17
N ARG A 263 -3.33 2.94 8.28
CA ARG A 263 -2.35 2.34 7.39
C ARG A 263 -2.99 1.77 6.15
N GLN A 264 -4.14 1.13 6.33
CA GLN A 264 -5.04 0.66 5.29
C GLN A 264 -6.48 0.75 5.82
N ILE A 265 -7.42 1.05 4.94
CA ILE A 265 -8.84 1.16 5.26
C ILE A 265 -9.68 0.71 4.05
N PHE A 266 -10.86 0.12 4.28
CA PHE A 266 -11.83 -0.20 3.24
C PHE A 266 -13.26 0.09 3.70
N TRP A 267 -14.16 0.38 2.75
CA TRP A 267 -15.59 0.54 3.01
C TRP A 267 -16.28 -0.82 3.17
N TYR A 268 -17.08 -0.96 4.22
CA TYR A 268 -17.89 -2.15 4.50
C TYR A 268 -19.37 -1.85 4.29
N ALA A 269 -19.83 -2.11 3.06
CA ALA A 269 -21.20 -1.84 2.63
C ALA A 269 -22.30 -2.45 3.53
N PRO A 270 -22.17 -3.67 4.11
CA PRO A 270 -23.22 -4.24 4.96
C PRO A 270 -23.56 -3.40 6.20
N GLU A 271 -22.61 -2.62 6.73
CA GLU A 271 -22.81 -1.78 7.92
C GLU A 271 -22.78 -0.28 7.62
N HIS A 272 -22.48 0.13 6.38
CA HIS A 272 -22.31 1.54 5.99
C HIS A 272 -21.23 2.27 6.81
N VAL A 273 -20.13 1.58 7.07
CA VAL A 273 -18.96 2.06 7.82
C VAL A 273 -17.69 1.60 7.12
N ALA A 274 -16.53 2.07 7.56
CA ALA A 274 -15.23 1.57 7.12
C ALA A 274 -14.51 0.81 8.22
N TYR A 275 -13.74 -0.20 7.85
CA TYR A 275 -12.79 -0.88 8.74
C TYR A 275 -11.38 -0.53 8.31
N GLY A 276 -10.54 -0.13 9.27
CA GLY A 276 -9.16 0.22 9.02
C GLY A 276 -8.22 -0.33 10.09
N VAL A 277 -6.94 -0.42 9.74
CA VAL A 277 -5.87 -0.80 10.67
C VAL A 277 -4.94 0.37 10.89
N HIS A 278 -4.63 0.67 12.14
CA HIS A 278 -3.62 1.67 12.49
C HIS A 278 -2.21 1.05 12.42
N GLY A 279 -1.32 1.67 11.63
CA GLY A 279 -0.12 1.01 11.10
C GLY A 279 0.79 0.38 12.15
N ASN A 280 1.33 1.19 13.05
CA ASN A 280 2.35 0.70 13.97
C ASN A 280 1.76 -0.16 15.11
N SER A 281 0.50 0.11 15.49
CA SER A 281 -0.16 -0.53 16.62
C SER A 281 -0.86 -1.86 16.31
N GLY A 282 -1.31 -2.03 15.06
CA GLY A 282 -2.15 -3.13 14.60
C GLY A 282 -3.56 -3.18 15.20
N TYR A 283 -4.07 -2.05 15.70
CA TYR A 283 -5.48 -1.95 16.09
C TYR A 283 -6.36 -1.85 14.85
N LEU A 284 -7.30 -2.78 14.75
CA LEU A 284 -8.48 -2.69 13.90
C LEU A 284 -9.44 -1.69 14.55
N PHE A 285 -9.95 -0.76 13.74
CA PHE A 285 -10.97 0.18 14.14
C PHE A 285 -12.07 0.24 13.08
N LYS A 286 -13.24 0.67 13.52
CA LYS A 286 -14.39 1.01 12.69
C LYS A 286 -14.52 2.52 12.64
N PHE A 287 -14.72 3.08 11.45
CA PHE A 287 -14.95 4.49 11.20
C PHE A 287 -16.31 4.69 10.55
N ASP A 288 -17.18 5.46 11.18
CA ASP A 288 -18.48 5.84 10.64
C ASP A 288 -18.46 7.35 10.30
N PRO A 289 -18.45 7.72 9.00
CA PRO A 289 -18.43 9.13 8.60
C PRO A 289 -19.76 9.84 8.88
N LYS A 290 -20.88 9.12 8.97
CA LYS A 290 -22.21 9.69 9.20
C LYS A 290 -22.40 10.07 10.66
N THR A 291 -22.00 9.20 11.58
CA THR A 291 -22.01 9.52 13.03
C THR A 291 -20.74 10.23 13.48
N GLN A 292 -19.72 10.30 12.61
CA GLN A 292 -18.40 10.87 12.89
C GLN A 292 -17.76 10.21 14.11
N THR A 293 -17.69 8.87 14.09
CA THR A 293 -17.10 8.11 15.20
C THR A 293 -15.98 7.19 14.72
N VAL A 294 -15.01 6.98 15.60
CA VAL A 294 -13.94 5.98 15.45
C VAL A 294 -13.97 5.09 16.69
N GLU A 295 -14.17 3.79 16.49
CA GLU A 295 -14.28 2.79 17.55
C GLU A 295 -13.21 1.72 17.37
N ILE A 296 -12.45 1.42 18.43
CA ILE A 296 -11.49 0.31 18.41
C ILE A 296 -12.28 -1.01 18.46
N VAL A 297 -11.95 -1.92 17.56
CA VAL A 297 -12.60 -3.23 17.44
C VAL A 297 -11.76 -4.31 18.16
N ASP A 298 -10.51 -4.50 17.73
CA ASP A 298 -9.56 -5.43 18.36
C ASP A 298 -8.13 -5.05 17.96
N ARG A 299 -7.12 -5.64 18.61
CA ARG A 299 -5.74 -5.64 18.14
C ARG A 299 -5.48 -6.91 17.34
N ILE A 300 -5.36 -6.77 16.02
CA ILE A 300 -5.26 -7.88 15.06
C ILE A 300 -3.81 -8.17 14.64
N THR A 301 -2.83 -7.96 15.53
CA THR A 301 -1.41 -8.31 15.27
C THR A 301 -1.17 -9.82 15.35
N SER A 302 0.06 -10.28 15.11
CA SER A 302 0.48 -11.65 15.50
C SER A 302 0.28 -11.90 16.99
N LEU A 303 0.07 -13.17 17.37
CA LEU A 303 -0.10 -13.58 18.76
C LEU A 303 1.15 -13.24 19.61
N PRO A 304 2.40 -13.37 19.12
CA PRO A 304 3.57 -12.88 19.85
C PRO A 304 3.58 -11.35 20.05
N SER A 305 3.22 -10.55 19.03
CA SER A 305 3.07 -9.09 19.18
C SER A 305 1.94 -8.72 20.15
N LYS A 306 0.81 -9.42 20.08
CA LYS A 306 -0.36 -9.20 20.95
C LYS A 306 -0.01 -9.47 22.42
N LYS A 307 0.69 -10.57 22.70
CA LYS A 307 1.11 -10.96 24.07
C LYS A 307 2.21 -10.08 24.65
N SER A 308 3.14 -9.63 23.82
CA SER A 308 4.28 -8.86 24.30
C SER A 308 3.97 -7.37 24.49
N GLY A 309 2.90 -6.87 23.86
CA GLY A 309 2.53 -5.46 23.91
C GLY A 309 3.42 -4.55 23.04
N PHE A 310 4.39 -5.11 22.32
CA PHE A 310 5.26 -4.33 21.45
C PHE A 310 4.65 -4.10 20.07
N PHE A 311 5.09 -3.03 19.43
CA PHE A 311 4.90 -2.79 18.02
C PHE A 311 5.76 -3.73 17.17
N ASP A 312 5.32 -3.91 15.93
CA ASP A 312 6.07 -4.59 14.88
C ASP A 312 7.36 -3.79 14.54
N GLN A 313 8.31 -4.46 13.88
CA GLN A 313 9.60 -3.86 13.55
C GLN A 313 9.54 -2.99 12.29
N PHE A 314 8.59 -3.21 11.39
CA PHE A 314 8.35 -2.29 10.29
C PHE A 314 7.77 -0.95 10.80
N SER A 315 8.54 0.12 10.62
CA SER A 315 8.27 1.44 11.21
C SER A 315 6.90 2.02 10.87
N TYR A 316 6.39 1.79 9.65
CA TYR A 316 5.10 2.33 9.21
C TYR A 316 3.92 1.39 9.52
N GLY A 317 4.17 0.15 9.94
CA GLY A 317 3.18 -0.90 9.87
C GLY A 317 2.94 -1.42 8.44
N TYR A 318 2.11 -2.45 8.33
CA TYR A 318 1.95 -3.22 7.10
C TYR A 318 0.72 -2.77 6.28
N LEU A 319 0.86 -2.83 4.95
CA LEU A 319 -0.22 -2.53 3.99
C LEU A 319 -1.12 -3.72 3.68
N GLY A 320 -0.65 -4.94 3.92
CA GLY A 320 -1.34 -6.16 3.52
C GLY A 320 -2.59 -6.41 4.35
N PHE A 321 -3.64 -5.61 4.15
CA PHE A 321 -4.92 -5.64 4.85
C PHE A 321 -6.05 -5.56 3.82
N THR A 322 -6.93 -6.56 3.76
CA THR A 322 -8.05 -6.58 2.80
C THR A 322 -9.23 -7.38 3.31
N LEU A 323 -10.42 -7.12 2.76
CA LEU A 323 -11.61 -7.96 2.95
C LEU A 323 -11.53 -9.15 1.98
N GLY A 324 -11.77 -10.36 2.49
CA GLY A 324 -11.82 -11.57 1.68
C GLY A 324 -13.04 -11.62 0.77
N ALA A 325 -13.01 -12.52 -0.21
CA ALA A 325 -14.09 -12.70 -1.18
C ALA A 325 -15.43 -13.14 -0.56
N ASP A 326 -15.42 -13.64 0.70
CA ASP A 326 -16.62 -13.98 1.46
C ASP A 326 -17.40 -12.76 1.96
N GLY A 327 -16.82 -11.55 1.87
CA GLY A 327 -17.40 -10.30 2.35
C GLY A 327 -17.54 -10.21 3.87
N LYS A 328 -16.81 -11.03 4.64
CA LYS A 328 -16.95 -11.14 6.11
C LYS A 328 -15.63 -11.26 6.84
N THR A 329 -14.62 -11.84 6.20
CA THR A 329 -13.32 -12.11 6.83
C THR A 329 -12.29 -11.10 6.35
N ILE A 330 -11.72 -10.34 7.28
CA ILE A 330 -10.56 -9.48 7.05
C ILE A 330 -9.30 -10.35 7.09
N TYR A 331 -8.41 -10.14 6.14
CA TYR A 331 -7.08 -10.75 6.08
C TYR A 331 -6.03 -9.67 6.33
N TYR A 332 -5.06 -9.97 7.19
CA TYR A 332 -3.98 -9.04 7.52
C TYR A 332 -2.63 -9.74 7.63
N LEU A 333 -1.64 -9.21 6.91
CA LEU A 333 -0.23 -9.58 6.98
C LEU A 333 0.48 -8.60 7.91
N THR A 334 1.12 -9.12 8.96
CA THR A 334 1.73 -8.31 10.03
C THR A 334 3.00 -8.95 10.54
N GLY A 335 3.81 -8.20 11.27
CA GLY A 335 5.04 -8.69 11.87
C GLY A 335 4.82 -9.55 13.12
N GLY A 336 5.84 -10.32 13.45
CA GLY A 336 5.91 -11.14 14.64
C GLY A 336 7.33 -11.19 15.21
N PRO A 337 7.54 -10.84 16.49
CA PRO A 337 8.87 -10.82 17.09
C PRO A 337 9.53 -12.20 17.05
N ILE A 338 10.82 -12.20 16.71
CA ILE A 338 11.68 -13.37 16.76
C ILE A 338 12.33 -13.46 18.14
N TYR A 339 12.40 -14.68 18.69
CA TYR A 339 13.07 -14.97 19.94
C TYR A 339 14.17 -16.00 19.73
N GLU A 340 15.39 -15.67 20.15
CA GLU A 340 16.55 -16.57 20.17
C GLU A 340 16.98 -16.80 21.62
N ASN A 341 17.07 -18.06 22.04
CA ASN A 341 17.41 -18.43 23.41
C ASN A 341 16.54 -17.72 24.47
N GLY A 342 15.26 -17.49 24.15
CA GLY A 342 14.30 -16.80 25.02
C GLY A 342 14.41 -15.27 25.05
N LYS A 343 15.33 -14.68 24.29
CA LYS A 343 15.48 -13.22 24.17
C LYS A 343 14.93 -12.73 22.83
N ARG A 344 14.20 -11.62 22.86
CA ARG A 344 13.70 -10.98 21.63
C ARG A 344 14.88 -10.44 20.83
N ILE A 345 14.89 -10.65 19.52
CA ILE A 345 15.78 -9.92 18.61
C ILE A 345 15.25 -8.50 18.48
N GLU A 346 16.01 -7.52 18.97
CA GLU A 346 15.67 -6.11 18.85
C GLU A 346 16.21 -5.53 17.55
N GLY A 347 15.45 -4.62 16.95
CA GLY A 347 15.90 -3.77 15.86
C GLY A 347 16.32 -2.39 16.37
N GLU A 348 16.60 -1.49 15.43
CA GLU A 348 16.88 -0.09 15.69
C GLU A 348 15.75 0.59 16.45
N LYS A 349 16.11 1.56 17.32
CA LYS A 349 15.10 2.30 18.11
C LYS A 349 14.29 3.27 17.26
N SER A 350 14.90 3.82 16.22
CA SER A 350 14.32 4.81 15.31
C SER A 350 14.97 4.70 13.95
N ILE A 351 14.23 5.08 12.91
CA ILE A 351 14.68 5.14 11.51
C ILE A 351 14.08 6.38 10.86
N ALA A 352 14.72 6.96 9.83
CA ALA A 352 14.24 8.17 9.16
C ALA A 352 13.40 7.91 7.90
N LYS A 353 12.88 6.68 7.75
CA LYS A 353 12.08 6.28 6.58
C LYS A 353 11.20 5.06 6.88
N GLY A 354 10.24 4.79 5.99
CA GLY A 354 9.41 3.59 6.01
C GLY A 354 10.20 2.33 5.66
N ALA A 355 10.84 1.73 6.64
CA ALA A 355 11.58 0.48 6.50
C ALA A 355 11.54 -0.38 7.79
N ALA A 356 12.03 -1.60 7.70
CA ALA A 356 12.19 -2.50 8.84
C ALA A 356 13.30 -2.01 9.77
N LYS A 357 13.01 -1.90 11.07
CA LYS A 357 14.00 -1.60 12.12
C LYS A 357 14.89 -2.80 12.43
N GLY A 358 14.43 -4.00 12.14
CA GLY A 358 15.12 -5.26 12.36
C GLY A 358 14.29 -6.43 11.83
N LEU A 359 14.74 -7.65 12.12
CA LEU A 359 14.11 -8.85 11.60
C LEU A 359 12.84 -9.22 12.38
N GLU A 360 11.82 -9.65 11.65
CA GLU A 360 10.60 -10.22 12.20
C GLU A 360 10.05 -11.31 11.27
N ASN A 361 9.16 -12.14 11.81
CA ASN A 361 8.43 -13.11 11.00
C ASN A 361 7.19 -12.44 10.43
N LEU A 362 6.91 -12.64 9.15
CA LEU A 362 5.59 -12.32 8.61
C LEU A 362 4.57 -13.33 9.17
N HIS A 363 3.41 -12.84 9.62
CA HIS A 363 2.28 -13.63 10.07
C HIS A 363 1.05 -13.33 9.23
N LEU A 364 0.16 -14.32 9.12
CA LEU A 364 -1.16 -14.16 8.52
C LEU A 364 -2.24 -14.20 9.61
N ILE A 365 -3.02 -13.14 9.66
CA ILE A 365 -4.14 -12.95 10.58
C ILE A 365 -5.43 -12.94 9.80
N THR A 366 -6.48 -13.55 10.37
CA THR A 366 -7.85 -13.36 9.94
C THR A 366 -8.72 -12.81 11.06
N TYR A 367 -9.67 -11.95 10.71
CA TYR A 367 -10.68 -11.43 11.63
C TYR A 367 -12.06 -11.51 10.95
N GLU A 368 -12.96 -12.33 11.49
CA GLU A 368 -14.34 -12.43 10.97
C GLU A 368 -15.22 -11.39 11.69
N ILE A 369 -15.83 -10.51 10.90
CA ILE A 369 -16.53 -9.31 11.39
C ILE A 369 -17.79 -9.68 12.17
N ALA A 370 -18.63 -10.58 11.66
CA ALA A 370 -19.95 -10.84 12.25
C ALA A 370 -19.89 -11.51 13.63
N THR A 371 -18.85 -12.29 13.89
CA THR A 371 -18.61 -13.06 15.12
C THR A 371 -17.53 -12.45 15.99
N ASN A 372 -16.85 -11.39 15.52
CA ASN A 372 -15.69 -10.78 16.17
C ASN A 372 -14.56 -11.79 16.45
N THR A 373 -14.31 -12.72 15.53
CA THR A 373 -13.36 -13.82 15.74
C THR A 373 -12.00 -13.51 15.14
N TYR A 374 -11.00 -13.31 15.99
CA TYR A 374 -9.59 -13.18 15.62
C TYR A 374 -8.87 -14.53 15.58
N GLN A 375 -8.01 -14.73 14.56
CA GLN A 375 -7.09 -15.86 14.48
C GLN A 375 -5.73 -15.45 13.91
N ASP A 376 -4.65 -15.85 14.59
CA ASP A 376 -3.29 -15.87 14.05
C ASP A 376 -2.98 -17.27 13.50
N HIS A 377 -2.78 -17.37 12.20
CA HIS A 377 -2.47 -18.65 11.53
C HIS A 377 -1.00 -19.04 11.66
N GLY A 378 -0.16 -18.15 12.22
CA GLY A 378 1.25 -18.40 12.49
C GLY A 378 2.20 -17.69 11.52
N ALA A 379 3.49 -17.90 11.78
CA ALA A 379 4.57 -17.33 10.98
C ALA A 379 4.67 -18.03 9.61
N ILE A 380 4.98 -17.26 8.58
CA ILE A 380 5.13 -17.71 7.20
C ILE A 380 6.61 -17.89 6.87
N PHE A 381 6.93 -18.98 6.17
CA PHE A 381 8.26 -19.35 5.72
C PHE A 381 8.23 -19.87 4.29
N TYR A 382 9.37 -19.85 3.61
CA TYR A 382 9.57 -20.62 2.38
C TYR A 382 9.97 -22.07 2.72
N GLU A 383 9.89 -22.98 1.74
CA GLU A 383 10.24 -24.40 1.93
C GLU A 383 11.69 -24.61 2.39
N ASN A 384 12.60 -23.72 2.00
CA ASN A 384 14.01 -23.75 2.41
C ASN A 384 14.25 -23.20 3.83
N GLY A 385 13.19 -22.73 4.52
CA GLY A 385 13.26 -22.15 5.86
C GLY A 385 13.54 -20.65 5.91
N ASP A 386 13.74 -19.99 4.76
CA ASP A 386 13.85 -18.53 4.68
C ASP A 386 12.50 -17.84 4.95
N ARG A 387 12.55 -16.52 5.13
CA ARG A 387 11.40 -15.70 5.53
C ARG A 387 11.00 -14.76 4.41
N PRO A 388 9.70 -14.61 4.12
CA PRO A 388 9.23 -13.47 3.35
C PRO A 388 9.54 -12.16 4.08
N LEU A 389 10.13 -11.20 3.37
CA LEU A 389 10.43 -9.86 3.89
C LEU A 389 9.79 -8.80 3.00
N TYR A 390 9.54 -7.61 3.57
CA TYR A 390 9.00 -6.44 2.86
C TYR A 390 7.64 -6.67 2.16
N ALA A 391 6.81 -7.56 2.70
CA ALA A 391 5.46 -7.82 2.21
C ALA A 391 4.51 -6.63 2.49
N ASN A 392 4.25 -5.81 1.48
CA ASN A 392 3.43 -4.59 1.58
C ASN A 392 2.25 -4.57 0.59
N SER A 393 1.82 -5.75 0.14
CA SER A 393 0.62 -5.96 -0.67
C SER A 393 -0.15 -7.15 -0.12
N ILE A 394 -1.42 -7.26 -0.47
CA ILE A 394 -2.18 -8.49 -0.23
C ILE A 394 -3.26 -8.61 -1.29
N ALA A 395 -3.50 -9.84 -1.74
CA ALA A 395 -4.71 -10.21 -2.43
C ALA A 395 -5.18 -11.59 -1.95
N VAL A 396 -6.49 -11.83 -1.98
CA VAL A 396 -7.10 -13.08 -1.53
C VAL A 396 -8.04 -13.57 -2.61
N ASP A 397 -7.86 -14.80 -3.07
CA ASP A 397 -8.75 -15.39 -4.07
C ASP A 397 -10.04 -15.95 -3.44
N THR A 398 -10.94 -16.47 -4.27
CA THR A 398 -12.22 -17.05 -3.84
C THR A 398 -12.08 -18.35 -3.04
N LEU A 399 -10.89 -18.97 -3.03
CA LEU A 399 -10.59 -20.16 -2.26
C LEU A 399 -9.91 -19.82 -0.91
N GLY A 400 -9.63 -18.54 -0.66
CA GLY A 400 -8.94 -18.08 0.54
C GLY A 400 -7.41 -18.22 0.47
N ASN A 401 -6.83 -18.48 -0.70
CA ASN A 401 -5.39 -18.40 -0.87
C ASN A 401 -4.96 -16.93 -0.79
N VAL A 402 -3.87 -16.68 -0.07
CA VAL A 402 -3.34 -15.33 0.13
C VAL A 402 -2.12 -15.13 -0.75
N TYR A 403 -2.06 -13.99 -1.41
CA TYR A 403 -0.98 -13.59 -2.29
C TYR A 403 -0.37 -12.29 -1.79
N THR A 404 0.94 -12.16 -1.90
CA THR A 404 1.67 -10.91 -1.64
C THR A 404 2.92 -10.90 -2.50
N LEU A 405 3.50 -9.72 -2.68
CA LEU A 405 4.85 -9.57 -3.19
C LEU A 405 5.81 -9.56 -2.00
N ALA A 406 6.89 -10.34 -2.06
CA ALA A 406 7.86 -10.42 -0.98
C ALA A 406 9.27 -10.65 -1.52
N ARG A 407 10.27 -10.22 -0.75
CA ARG A 407 11.67 -10.54 -1.04
C ARG A 407 11.91 -12.04 -0.94
N ILE A 408 12.65 -12.56 -1.89
CA ILE A 408 13.08 -13.96 -2.03
C ILE A 408 14.57 -13.99 -2.38
N ASN A 409 15.26 -15.04 -1.94
CA ASN A 409 16.63 -15.31 -2.37
C ASN A 409 16.60 -16.21 -3.60
N ARG A 410 17.08 -15.68 -4.74
CA ARG A 410 17.29 -16.43 -5.98
C ARG A 410 18.77 -16.43 -6.30
N GLU A 411 19.41 -17.60 -6.18
CA GLU A 411 20.82 -17.80 -6.54
C GLU A 411 21.77 -16.78 -5.89
N GLY A 412 21.52 -16.42 -4.62
CA GLY A 412 22.32 -15.45 -3.87
C GLY A 412 21.96 -13.98 -4.12
N ARG A 413 20.95 -13.70 -4.96
CA ARG A 413 20.38 -12.36 -5.16
C ARG A 413 19.06 -12.23 -4.42
N THR A 414 18.84 -11.08 -3.79
CA THR A 414 17.53 -10.73 -3.27
C THR A 414 16.72 -10.07 -4.38
N VAL A 415 15.61 -10.67 -4.75
CA VAL A 415 14.62 -10.09 -5.67
C VAL A 415 13.26 -10.09 -5.00
N THR A 416 12.34 -9.22 -5.41
CA THR A 416 10.95 -9.30 -4.95
C THR A 416 10.09 -9.96 -6.01
N ASP A 417 9.24 -10.91 -5.60
CA ASP A 417 8.31 -11.54 -6.53
C ASP A 417 7.03 -12.00 -5.82
N LEU A 418 6.10 -12.53 -6.61
CA LEU A 418 4.84 -13.08 -6.15
C LEU A 418 5.05 -14.33 -5.29
N ILE A 419 4.39 -14.35 -4.13
CA ILE A 419 4.28 -15.53 -3.28
C ILE A 419 2.81 -15.85 -3.00
N LYS A 420 2.50 -17.14 -2.86
CA LYS A 420 1.19 -17.70 -2.49
C LYS A 420 1.28 -18.42 -1.16
N ILE A 421 0.33 -18.18 -0.27
CA ILE A 421 0.18 -18.81 1.04
C ILE A 421 -1.16 -19.53 1.06
N ASN A 422 -1.13 -20.84 1.28
CA ASN A 422 -2.33 -21.67 1.33
C ASN A 422 -2.81 -21.79 2.78
N LEU A 423 -4.04 -21.33 3.06
CA LEU A 423 -4.66 -21.51 4.39
C LEU A 423 -5.27 -22.90 4.58
N LEU A 424 -5.61 -23.57 3.48
CA LEU A 424 -6.11 -24.94 3.46
C LEU A 424 -5.02 -25.80 2.82
N ALA A 425 -4.34 -26.60 3.63
CA ALA A 425 -3.42 -27.66 3.17
C ALA A 425 -4.12 -29.02 3.26
#